data_AF-A0A136KRI2-F1
#
_entry.id   AF-A0A136KRI2-F1
#
_cell.length_a   1.000
_cell.length_b   1.000
_cell.length_c   1.000
_cell.angle_alpha   90.00
_cell.angle_beta   90.00
_cell.angle_gamma   90.00
#
_symmetry.space_group_name_H-M   'P 1'
#
loop_
_entity.id
_entity.type
_entity.pdbx_description
1 polymer ?
#
loop_
_entity_poly.entity_id
_entity_poly.type
_entity_poly.pdbx_seq_one_letter_code
_entity_poly.pdbx_strand_id
1 'polypeptide(L)'
;MNEICIYIIGYFISLVVGSFLTYCLANFTGKAIGEFTEGEYYRWTAGIVGTTERFLYTSAILFNKFEFIGVWFLLKIASQWKRWGEKDREDDTESKKVYRERANFNSYLTNTGLSLAYGILGGKIIFWLKNDDVLTPIIFSSGLVLLNIVFIVIAYIKFIESQKRKKEVPPNKNKNSKKT
;
A
#
# COMPACT_ATOMS: atom_id res chain seq x y z
N MET A 1 -29.60 12.64 -9.92
CA MET A 1 -29.22 11.82 -8.75
C MET A 1 -29.22 12.72 -7.52
N ASN A 2 -29.64 12.27 -6.33
CA ASN A 2 -29.59 13.14 -5.13
C ASN A 2 -28.12 13.50 -4.84
N GLU A 3 -27.83 14.78 -4.56
CA GLU A 3 -26.46 15.26 -4.29
C GLU A 3 -25.76 14.45 -3.20
N ILE A 4 -26.50 14.10 -2.14
CA ILE A 4 -25.98 13.29 -1.02
C ILE A 4 -25.50 11.93 -1.52
N CYS A 5 -26.22 11.30 -2.45
CA CYS A 5 -25.82 10.01 -3.02
C CYS A 5 -24.50 10.12 -3.79
N ILE A 6 -24.27 11.23 -4.51
CA ILE A 6 -23.01 11.45 -5.26
C ILE A 6 -21.81 11.50 -4.30
N TYR A 7 -21.94 12.24 -3.19
CA TYR A 7 -20.90 12.30 -2.16
C TYR A 7 -20.65 10.92 -1.54
N ILE A 8 -21.71 10.19 -1.19
CA ILE A 8 -21.62 8.84 -0.64
C ILE A 8 -20.85 7.92 -1.60
N ILE A 9 -21.15 7.95 -2.90
CA ILE A 9 -20.46 7.12 -3.90
C ILE A 9 -18.97 7.44 -3.96
N GLY A 10 -18.60 8.72 -4.05
CA GLY A 10 -17.19 9.14 -4.11
C GLY A 10 -16.39 8.72 -2.88
N TYR A 11 -16.93 8.97 -1.68
CA TYR A 11 -16.29 8.55 -0.44
C TYR A 11 -16.29 7.03 -0.28
N PHE A 12 -17.33 6.31 -0.72
CA PHE A 12 -17.36 4.85 -0.66
C PHE A 12 -16.26 4.22 -1.51
N ILE A 13 -16.07 4.67 -2.75
CA ILE A 13 -15.00 4.18 -3.63
C ILE A 13 -13.62 4.48 -3.04
N SER A 14 -13.41 5.70 -2.53
CA SER A 14 -12.13 6.09 -1.91
C SER A 14 -11.84 5.30 -0.63
N LEU A 15 -12.78 5.26 0.31
CA LEU A 15 -12.56 4.73 1.65
C LEU A 15 -12.71 3.21 1.72
N VAL A 16 -13.76 2.65 1.13
CA VAL A 16 -14.08 1.22 1.29
C VAL A 16 -13.33 0.38 0.26
N VAL A 17 -13.54 0.67 -1.03
CA VAL A 17 -12.89 -0.08 -2.12
C VAL A 17 -11.37 0.12 -2.08
N GLY A 18 -10.93 1.37 -1.93
CA GLY A 18 -9.51 1.69 -1.76
C GLY A 18 -8.88 0.98 -0.56
N SER A 19 -9.56 0.90 0.60
CA SER A 19 -9.01 0.23 1.80
C SER A 19 -8.85 -1.25 1.57
N PHE A 20 -9.89 -1.89 1.06
CA PHE A 20 -9.91 -3.32 0.85
C PHE A 20 -8.77 -3.74 -0.09
N LEU A 21 -8.66 -3.09 -1.24
CA LEU A 21 -7.67 -3.45 -2.27
C LEU A 21 -6.23 -3.14 -1.84
N THR A 22 -5.98 -1.97 -1.24
CA THR A 22 -4.64 -1.64 -0.71
C THR A 22 -4.23 -2.55 0.44
N TYR A 23 -5.15 -2.95 1.31
CA TYR A 23 -4.91 -3.93 2.37
C TYR A 23 -4.53 -5.30 1.81
N CYS A 24 -5.28 -5.80 0.82
CA CYS A 24 -4.97 -7.06 0.15
C CYS A 24 -3.56 -7.03 -0.45
N LEU A 25 -3.23 -5.98 -1.21
CA LEU A 25 -1.89 -5.84 -1.79
C LEU A 25 -0.80 -5.81 -0.72
N ALA A 26 -0.94 -4.95 0.29
CA ALA A 26 0.03 -4.82 1.37
C ALA A 26 0.25 -6.14 2.14
N ASN A 27 -0.81 -6.94 2.30
CA ASN A 27 -0.69 -8.25 2.93
C ASN A 27 0.13 -9.23 2.10
N PHE A 28 -0.08 -9.28 0.78
CA PHE A 28 0.69 -10.18 -0.08
C PHE A 28 2.12 -9.71 -0.31
N THR A 29 2.33 -8.41 -0.54
CA THR A 29 3.68 -7.86 -0.77
C THR A 29 4.54 -8.03 0.46
N GLY A 30 4.04 -7.68 1.64
CA GLY A 30 4.77 -7.94 2.86
C GLY A 30 5.09 -9.44 2.96
N LYS A 31 4.13 -10.34 2.65
CA LYS A 31 4.29 -11.82 2.82
C LYS A 31 5.38 -12.36 1.91
N ALA A 32 5.50 -11.81 0.72
CA ALA A 32 6.59 -12.11 -0.19
C ALA A 32 7.95 -11.59 0.32
N ILE A 33 7.99 -10.41 0.98
CA ILE A 33 9.24 -9.81 1.48
C ILE A 33 9.67 -10.40 2.85
N GLY A 34 8.75 -11.02 3.57
CA GLY A 34 9.01 -11.68 4.85
C GLY A 34 9.07 -10.73 6.05
N GLU A 35 8.33 -9.62 6.03
CA GLU A 35 8.31 -8.63 7.12
C GLU A 35 7.56 -9.06 8.41
N PHE A 36 6.77 -10.14 8.43
CA PHE A 36 5.79 -10.38 9.52
C PHE A 36 6.30 -10.91 10.85
N THR A 37 7.59 -11.19 11.04
CA THR A 37 7.97 -11.96 12.23
C THR A 37 7.99 -11.16 13.53
N GLU A 38 8.00 -9.81 13.52
CA GLU A 38 8.12 -9.01 14.76
C GLU A 38 7.14 -7.82 14.88
N GLY A 39 6.39 -7.47 13.82
CA GLY A 39 5.60 -6.22 13.76
C GLY A 39 4.08 -6.38 13.57
N GLU A 40 3.53 -7.60 13.66
CA GLU A 40 2.12 -7.85 13.36
C GLU A 40 1.14 -7.07 14.25
N TYR A 41 1.51 -6.82 15.51
CA TYR A 41 0.66 -6.17 16.50
C TYR A 41 0.25 -4.73 16.12
N TYR A 42 1.09 -4.01 15.37
CA TYR A 42 0.83 -2.62 14.99
C TYR A 42 0.33 -2.45 13.54
N ARG A 43 0.04 -3.52 12.80
CA ARG A 43 -0.38 -3.41 11.37
C ARG A 43 -1.67 -2.61 11.16
N TRP A 44 -2.58 -2.64 12.12
CA TRP A 44 -3.83 -1.87 12.05
C TRP A 44 -3.57 -0.36 11.97
N THR A 45 -2.47 0.14 12.55
CA THR A 45 -2.10 1.56 12.49
C THR A 45 -1.87 2.02 11.05
N ALA A 46 -1.22 1.20 10.23
CA ALA A 46 -1.02 1.49 8.80
C ALA A 46 -2.36 1.54 8.03
N GLY A 47 -3.32 0.69 8.41
CA GLY A 47 -4.67 0.70 7.86
C GLY A 47 -5.44 1.98 8.20
N ILE A 48 -5.31 2.47 9.43
CA ILE A 48 -5.88 3.75 9.85
C ILE A 48 -5.24 4.89 9.07
N VAL A 49 -3.91 4.97 9.02
CA VAL A 49 -3.21 6.02 8.27
C VAL A 49 -3.65 6.03 6.81
N GLY A 50 -3.72 4.87 6.16
CA GLY A 50 -4.17 4.77 4.77
C GLY A 50 -5.63 5.20 4.56
N THR A 51 -6.51 4.94 5.52
CA THR A 51 -7.92 5.40 5.47
C THR A 51 -8.01 6.90 5.67
N THR A 52 -7.29 7.45 6.65
CA THR A 52 -7.19 8.89 6.92
C THR A 52 -6.65 9.63 5.70
N GLU A 53 -5.63 9.10 5.05
CA GLU A 53 -5.09 9.63 3.80
C GLU A 53 -6.14 9.74 2.70
N ARG A 54 -6.86 8.65 2.46
CA ARG A 54 -7.89 8.63 1.41
C ARG A 54 -9.01 9.61 1.70
N PHE A 55 -9.42 9.73 2.96
CA PHE A 55 -10.35 10.77 3.40
C PHE A 55 -9.82 12.17 3.10
N LEU A 56 -8.62 12.48 3.59
CA LEU A 56 -7.98 13.79 3.43
C LEU A 56 -7.78 14.17 1.97
N TYR A 57 -7.31 13.24 1.14
CA TYR A 57 -7.11 13.48 -0.30
C TYR A 57 -8.45 13.71 -1.01
N THR A 58 -9.47 12.88 -0.74
CA THR A 58 -10.81 13.10 -1.30
C THR A 58 -11.36 14.47 -0.91
N SER A 59 -11.26 14.86 0.36
CA SER A 59 -11.68 16.18 0.82
C SER A 59 -10.85 17.31 0.20
N ALA A 60 -9.54 17.16 0.09
CA ALA A 60 -8.66 18.16 -0.53
C ALA A 60 -9.04 18.44 -1.99
N ILE A 61 -9.40 17.40 -2.75
CA ILE A 61 -9.93 17.56 -4.11
C ILE A 61 -11.25 18.35 -4.09
N LEU A 62 -12.18 18.02 -3.20
CA LEU A 62 -13.50 18.68 -3.10
C LEU A 62 -13.40 20.16 -2.71
N PHE A 63 -12.47 20.50 -1.83
CA PHE A 63 -12.26 21.87 -1.37
C PHE A 63 -11.24 22.66 -2.20
N ASN A 64 -10.76 22.08 -3.32
CA ASN A 64 -9.77 22.70 -4.19
C ASN A 64 -8.48 23.11 -3.45
N LYS A 65 -8.02 22.27 -2.52
CA LYS A 65 -6.83 22.46 -1.68
C LYS A 65 -5.73 21.46 -2.05
N PHE A 66 -5.28 21.48 -3.30
CA PHE A 66 -4.32 20.49 -3.80
C PHE A 66 -2.94 20.59 -3.11
N GLU A 67 -2.58 21.76 -2.61
CA GLU A 67 -1.32 22.01 -1.90
C GLU A 67 -1.22 21.13 -0.64
N PHE A 68 -2.36 20.89 0.01
CA PHE A 68 -2.43 20.01 1.18
C PHE A 68 -1.96 18.58 0.87
N ILE A 69 -2.27 18.07 -0.33
CA ILE A 69 -1.84 16.73 -0.76
C ILE A 69 -0.31 16.67 -0.82
N GLY A 70 0.32 17.70 -1.38
CA GLY A 70 1.78 17.81 -1.46
C GLY A 70 2.44 17.88 -0.09
N VAL A 71 1.93 18.74 0.81
CA VAL A 71 2.45 18.89 2.18
C VAL A 71 2.32 17.59 2.97
N TRP A 72 1.15 16.95 2.92
CA TRP A 72 0.93 15.68 3.60
C TRP A 72 1.85 14.57 3.07
N PHE A 73 2.02 14.49 1.74
CA PHE A 73 2.90 13.51 1.12
C PHE A 73 4.38 13.72 1.52
N LEU A 74 4.85 14.96 1.57
CA LEU A 74 6.20 15.29 2.05
C LEU A 74 6.40 14.90 3.51
N LEU A 75 5.44 15.22 4.39
CA LEU A 75 5.49 14.82 5.79
C LEU A 75 5.58 13.29 5.94
N LYS A 76 4.79 12.57 5.13
CA LYS A 76 4.77 11.11 5.12
C LYS A 76 6.13 10.53 4.72
N ILE A 77 6.74 11.06 3.65
CA ILE A 77 8.08 10.64 3.21
C ILE A 77 9.12 10.96 4.28
N ALA A 78 9.10 12.17 4.84
CA ALA A 78 10.04 12.59 5.88
C ALA A 78 9.99 11.66 7.10
N SER A 79 8.80 11.21 7.50
CA SER A 79 8.63 10.26 8.62
C SER A 79 9.32 8.90 8.42
N GLN A 80 9.56 8.51 7.17
CA GLN A 80 10.13 7.19 6.83
C GLN A 80 11.63 7.23 6.53
N TRP A 81 12.24 8.40 6.48
CA TRP A 81 13.64 8.56 6.06
C TRP A 81 14.61 7.76 6.94
N LYS A 82 14.41 7.79 8.27
CA LYS A 82 15.27 7.05 9.22
C LYS A 82 15.14 5.54 9.07
N ARG A 83 13.93 5.06 8.76
CA ARG A 83 13.62 3.63 8.63
C ARG A 83 14.33 2.95 7.45
N TRP A 84 14.76 3.72 6.45
CA TRP A 84 15.52 3.20 5.31
C TRP A 84 17.04 3.28 5.50
N GLY A 85 17.53 3.83 6.61
CA GLY A 85 18.96 3.99 6.90
C GLY A 85 19.50 3.13 8.05
N GLU A 86 18.64 2.51 8.86
CA GLU A 86 19.05 1.75 10.05
C GLU A 86 19.51 0.32 9.72
N LYS A 87 20.76 0.01 10.08
CA LYS A 87 21.47 -1.25 9.80
C LYS A 87 21.23 -2.32 10.89
N ASP A 88 20.04 -2.47 11.44
CA ASP A 88 19.89 -3.21 12.71
C ASP A 88 19.58 -4.71 12.61
N ARG A 89 20.05 -5.40 11.56
CA ARG A 89 20.07 -6.88 11.54
C ARG A 89 21.49 -7.37 11.31
N GLU A 90 22.03 -8.01 12.35
CA GLU A 90 23.41 -8.49 12.47
C GLU A 90 23.64 -9.85 11.77
N ASP A 91 22.56 -10.53 11.35
CA ASP A 91 22.59 -11.92 10.87
C ASP A 91 22.35 -12.10 9.34
N ASP A 92 22.14 -11.02 8.58
CA ASP A 92 21.94 -11.08 7.12
C ASP A 92 23.24 -10.72 6.38
N THR A 93 23.58 -11.50 5.34
CA THR A 93 24.65 -11.14 4.39
C THR A 93 24.36 -9.76 3.80
N GLU A 94 25.37 -8.87 3.73
CA GLU A 94 25.21 -7.45 3.35
C GLU A 94 24.38 -7.25 2.07
N SER A 95 24.53 -8.16 1.09
CA SER A 95 23.75 -8.15 -0.15
C SER A 95 22.25 -8.41 0.05
N LYS A 96 21.85 -9.40 0.87
CA LYS A 96 20.42 -9.72 1.11
C LYS A 96 19.67 -8.59 1.82
N LYS A 97 20.36 -7.86 2.70
CA LYS A 97 19.81 -6.74 3.45
C LYS A 97 19.41 -5.57 2.55
N VAL A 98 20.30 -5.17 1.64
CA VAL A 98 20.06 -4.07 0.68
C VAL A 98 18.86 -4.38 -0.24
N TYR A 99 18.71 -5.62 -0.72
CA TYR A 99 17.56 -5.98 -1.56
C TYR A 99 16.23 -5.92 -0.80
N ARG A 100 16.23 -6.29 0.49
CA ARG A 100 15.02 -6.28 1.34
C ARG A 100 14.57 -4.86 1.66
N GLU A 101 15.49 -3.97 2.02
CA GLU A 101 15.18 -2.56 2.28
C GLU A 101 14.58 -1.87 1.06
N ARG A 102 15.16 -2.11 -0.13
CA ARG A 102 14.61 -1.63 -1.40
C ARG A 102 13.22 -2.18 -1.69
N ALA A 103 12.98 -3.46 -1.43
CA ALA A 103 11.67 -4.07 -1.62
C ALA A 103 10.62 -3.47 -0.67
N ASN A 104 10.97 -3.23 0.59
CA ASN A 104 10.12 -2.57 1.57
C ASN A 104 9.79 -1.14 1.17
N PHE A 105 10.80 -0.38 0.73
CA PHE A 105 10.61 0.98 0.22
C PHE A 105 9.67 1.00 -0.98
N ASN A 106 9.88 0.13 -1.96
CA ASN A 106 9.01 0.02 -3.13
C ASN A 106 7.58 -0.36 -2.73
N SER A 107 7.40 -1.33 -1.82
CA SER A 107 6.06 -1.68 -1.32
C SER A 107 5.39 -0.50 -0.61
N TYR A 108 6.15 0.28 0.16
CA TYR A 108 5.64 1.48 0.82
C TYR A 108 5.20 2.56 -0.18
N LEU A 109 6.03 2.82 -1.21
CA LEU A 109 5.71 3.77 -2.28
C LEU A 109 4.47 3.33 -3.06
N THR A 110 4.38 2.06 -3.44
CA THR A 110 3.22 1.52 -4.17
C THR A 110 1.94 1.68 -3.36
N ASN A 111 1.94 1.31 -2.08
CA ASN A 111 0.75 1.44 -1.22
C ASN A 111 0.35 2.90 -0.98
N THR A 112 1.32 3.80 -0.84
CA THR A 112 1.07 5.24 -0.71
C THR A 112 0.51 5.82 -2.01
N GLY A 113 1.09 5.47 -3.15
CA GLY A 113 0.62 5.91 -4.47
C GLY A 113 -0.79 5.44 -4.77
N LEU A 114 -1.14 4.19 -4.40
CA LEU A 114 -2.50 3.68 -4.53
C LEU A 114 -3.49 4.40 -3.60
N SER A 115 -3.09 4.67 -2.36
CA SER A 115 -3.94 5.42 -1.42
C SER A 115 -4.21 6.83 -1.95
N LEU A 116 -3.20 7.49 -2.51
CA LEU A 116 -3.35 8.77 -3.20
C LEU A 116 -4.28 8.65 -4.42
N ALA A 117 -4.09 7.64 -5.27
CA ALA A 117 -4.91 7.44 -6.46
C ALA A 117 -6.40 7.24 -6.12
N TYR A 118 -6.73 6.39 -5.13
CA TYR A 118 -8.11 6.19 -4.68
C TYR A 118 -8.71 7.45 -4.03
N GLY A 119 -7.91 8.17 -3.26
CA GLY A 119 -8.31 9.45 -2.66
C GLY A 119 -8.69 10.49 -3.72
N ILE A 120 -7.83 10.67 -4.73
CA ILE A 120 -8.07 11.59 -5.84
C ILE A 120 -9.27 11.13 -6.67
N LEU A 121 -9.35 9.84 -6.98
CA LEU A 121 -10.45 9.25 -7.74
C LEU A 121 -11.80 9.53 -7.08
N GLY A 122 -11.93 9.29 -5.77
CA GLY A 122 -13.18 9.56 -5.04
C GLY A 122 -13.64 11.02 -5.15
N GLY A 123 -12.70 11.97 -5.07
CA GLY A 123 -12.99 13.38 -5.26
C GLY A 123 -13.41 13.71 -6.69
N LYS A 124 -12.72 13.15 -7.69
CA LYS A 124 -13.03 13.35 -9.13
C LYS A 124 -14.37 12.72 -9.54
N ILE A 125 -14.73 11.57 -8.99
CA ILE A 125 -16.04 10.94 -9.20
C ILE A 125 -17.16 11.91 -8.81
N ILE A 126 -17.03 12.61 -7.68
CA ILE A 126 -18.04 13.57 -7.24
C ILE A 126 -18.17 14.71 -8.26
N PHE A 127 -17.06 15.25 -8.77
CA PHE A 127 -17.09 16.29 -9.81
C PHE A 127 -17.72 15.80 -11.12
N TRP A 128 -17.35 14.61 -11.61
CA TRP A 128 -17.88 14.07 -12.86
C TRP A 128 -19.38 13.77 -12.77
N LEU A 129 -19.82 13.12 -11.68
CA LEU A 129 -21.23 12.83 -11.47
C LEU A 129 -22.09 14.08 -11.26
N LYS A 130 -21.52 15.17 -10.72
CA LYS A 130 -22.22 16.47 -10.66
C LYS A 130 -22.37 17.14 -12.02
N ASN A 131 -21.51 16.82 -12.98
CA ASN A 131 -21.57 17.33 -14.36
C ASN A 131 -22.28 16.34 -15.30
N ASP A 132 -23.08 15.42 -14.76
CA ASP A 132 -23.78 14.35 -15.49
C ASP A 132 -22.87 13.45 -16.35
N ASP A 133 -21.56 13.44 -16.08
CA ASP A 133 -20.60 12.54 -16.72
C ASP A 133 -20.49 11.23 -15.93
N VAL A 134 -21.25 10.23 -16.38
CA VAL A 134 -21.29 8.90 -15.76
C VAL A 134 -20.20 7.98 -16.30
N LEU A 135 -19.75 8.20 -17.54
CA LEU A 135 -18.82 7.30 -18.23
C LEU A 135 -17.41 7.41 -17.65
N THR A 136 -16.93 8.62 -17.41
CA THR A 136 -15.58 8.86 -16.89
C THR A 136 -15.34 8.21 -15.52
N PRO A 137 -16.22 8.35 -14.50
CA PRO A 137 -16.14 7.60 -13.25
C PRO A 137 -15.98 6.09 -13.43
N ILE A 138 -16.75 5.49 -14.34
CA ILE A 138 -16.76 4.05 -14.57
C ILE A 138 -15.42 3.60 -15.16
N ILE A 139 -14.93 4.30 -16.20
CA ILE A 139 -13.67 3.97 -16.87
C ILE A 139 -12.50 4.06 -15.87
N PHE A 140 -12.37 5.18 -15.17
CA PHE A 140 -11.25 5.38 -14.24
C PHE A 140 -11.32 4.46 -13.03
N SER A 141 -12.51 4.20 -12.48
CA SER A 141 -12.66 3.26 -11.36
C SER A 141 -12.32 1.83 -11.78
N SER A 142 -12.86 1.38 -12.91
CA SER A 142 -12.60 0.04 -13.43
C SER A 142 -11.12 -0.14 -13.77
N GLY A 143 -10.50 0.85 -14.41
CA GLY A 143 -9.07 0.83 -14.73
C GLY A 143 -8.18 0.74 -13.48
N LEU A 144 -8.47 1.54 -12.46
CA LEU A 144 -7.71 1.52 -11.21
C LEU A 144 -7.88 0.21 -10.43
N VAL A 145 -9.10 -0.34 -10.41
CA VAL A 145 -9.38 -1.65 -9.79
C VAL A 145 -8.63 -2.77 -10.52
N LEU A 146 -8.69 -2.80 -11.86
CA LEU A 146 -7.98 -3.79 -12.68
C LEU A 146 -6.46 -3.73 -12.45
N LEU A 147 -5.88 -2.52 -12.46
CA LEU A 147 -4.46 -2.34 -12.17
C LEU A 147 -4.09 -2.88 -10.78
N ASN A 148 -4.93 -2.61 -9.78
CA ASN A 148 -4.71 -3.10 -8.42
C ASN A 148 -4.79 -4.63 -8.33
N ILE A 149 -5.76 -5.24 -8.99
CA ILE A 149 -5.88 -6.71 -9.10
C ILE A 149 -4.61 -7.30 -9.72
N VAL A 150 -4.09 -6.72 -10.80
CA VAL A 150 -2.83 -7.17 -11.42
C VAL A 150 -1.68 -7.13 -10.42
N PHE A 151 -1.54 -6.04 -9.66
CA PHE A 151 -0.51 -5.94 -8.62
C PHE A 151 -0.68 -6.98 -7.51
N ILE A 152 -1.92 -7.24 -7.07
CA ILE A 152 -2.24 -8.27 -6.08
C ILE A 152 -1.84 -9.66 -6.60
N VAL A 153 -2.18 -9.99 -7.85
CA VAL A 153 -1.84 -11.28 -8.47
C VAL A 153 -0.32 -11.45 -8.55
N ILE A 154 0.41 -10.43 -8.99
CA ILE A 154 1.88 -10.46 -9.03
C ILE A 154 2.46 -10.68 -7.63
N ALA A 155 1.99 -9.94 -6.63
CA ALA A 155 2.43 -10.08 -5.25
C ALA A 155 2.12 -11.48 -4.68
N TYR A 156 0.95 -12.03 -5.00
CA TYR A 156 0.55 -13.38 -4.61
C TYR A 156 1.44 -14.46 -5.24
N ILE A 157 1.74 -14.37 -6.54
CA ILE A 157 2.65 -15.31 -7.22
C ILE A 157 4.03 -15.28 -6.55
N LYS A 158 4.56 -14.08 -6.28
CA LYS A 158 5.87 -13.92 -5.60
C LYS A 158 5.85 -14.46 -4.18
N PHE A 159 4.75 -14.31 -3.46
CA PHE A 159 4.56 -14.94 -2.16
C PHE A 159 4.65 -16.47 -2.26
N ILE A 160 3.97 -17.11 -3.21
CA ILE A 160 4.02 -18.56 -3.40
C ILE A 160 5.45 -19.03 -3.76
N GLU A 161 6.15 -18.32 -4.65
CA GLU A 161 7.55 -18.62 -4.98
C GLU A 161 8.46 -18.54 -3.75
N SER A 162 8.26 -17.55 -2.87
CA SER A 162 9.05 -17.39 -1.64
C SER A 162 8.86 -18.57 -0.67
N GLN A 163 7.65 -19.13 -0.59
CA GLN A 163 7.35 -20.28 0.25
C GLN A 163 7.99 -21.56 -0.27
N LYS A 164 8.01 -21.77 -1.59
CA LYS A 164 8.68 -22.93 -2.20
C LYS A 164 10.17 -22.93 -1.93
N ARG A 165 10.84 -21.79 -2.11
CA ARG A 165 12.29 -21.65 -1.82
C ARG A 165 12.64 -21.95 -0.37
N LYS A 166 11.78 -21.60 0.59
CA LYS A 166 12.01 -21.91 2.02
C LYS A 166 11.92 -23.41 2.33
N LYS A 167 11.11 -24.17 1.58
CA LYS A 167 10.97 -25.63 1.77
C LYS A 167 12.12 -26.42 1.16
N GLU A 168 12.71 -25.92 0.08
CA GLU A 168 13.80 -26.59 -0.66
C GLU A 168 15.17 -26.45 0.00
N VAL A 169 15.36 -25.47 0.89
CA VAL A 169 16.62 -25.33 1.66
C VAL A 169 16.51 -26.20 2.91
N PRO A 170 17.18 -27.37 2.98
CA PRO A 170 17.15 -28.20 4.18
C PRO A 170 17.74 -27.43 5.36
N PRO A 171 17.19 -27.61 6.59
CA PRO A 171 17.72 -26.94 7.78
C PRO A 171 19.19 -27.34 7.94
N ASN A 172 20.07 -26.34 7.87
CA ASN A 172 21.51 -26.54 8.01
C ASN A 172 21.79 -27.12 9.40
N LYS A 173 22.07 -28.43 9.48
CA LYS A 173 22.37 -29.15 10.73
C LYS A 173 23.73 -28.76 11.37
N ASN A 174 24.49 -27.81 10.82
CA ASN A 174 25.85 -27.48 11.26
C ASN A 174 25.99 -26.32 12.27
N LYS A 175 25.00 -26.05 13.13
CA LYS A 175 25.18 -25.09 14.25
C LYS A 175 25.60 -25.72 15.60
N ASN A 176 25.94 -27.01 15.66
CA ASN A 176 26.32 -27.69 16.90
C ASN A 176 27.81 -28.07 17.08
N SER A 177 28.75 -27.67 16.20
CA SER A 177 30.17 -28.08 16.35
C SER A 177 31.14 -26.99 16.87
N LYS A 178 30.65 -25.90 17.46
CA LYS A 178 31.50 -24.88 18.11
C LYS A 178 31.06 -24.62 19.55
N LYS A 179 31.05 -25.67 20.36
CA LYS A 179 31.10 -25.60 21.83
C LYS A 179 31.89 -26.82 22.34
N THR A 180 33.19 -26.82 22.11
CA THR A 180 34.19 -27.61 22.82
C THR A 180 35.49 -26.85 22.74
#